data_AF-A0A8T4ZI63-F1
#
_entry.id   AF-A0A8T4ZI63-F1
#
_cell.length_a   1.000
_cell.length_b   1.000
_cell.length_c   1.000
_cell.angle_alpha   90.00
_cell.angle_beta   90.00
_cell.angle_gamma   90.00
#
_symmetry.space_group_name_H-M   'P 1'
#
loop_
_entity.id
_entity.type
_entity.pdbx_description
1 polymer ?
#
loop_
_entity_poly.entity_id
_entity_poly.type
_entity_poly.pdbx_seq_one_letter_code
_entity_poly.pdbx_strand_id
1 'polypeptide(L)'
;MERKHITLLLFVVVLIATNFITYIIPQSIYKGNLDTLQFQLDTINSQHSVLQKGYNELNSKYDLLDSQYRQLQIDYNYLDSRYKSLDSQYKQLQTGYNHLEDQYKKLQISYNNLIEQRDYGTNVQIGNSLESYYDYLRDHNLLDLNFAAKLALHDLGRIYWPSIEKDYHDITGVYSYEVAKKKIDKIISIIGIRSYDSPTVKIQKILDFIHYHIHYEGEIDNVYHAPVETLAFSSGDCDDYSILASALFEATGIDAAIGRFVNSKNEYHSMVLVHLNDLEGYSYWYYESLTSKGLEKGRWIIIEPQSTIDYQHDEEWFKPWKLVDIVALD
;
A
#
# COMPACT_ATOMS: atom_id res chain seq x y z
N MET A 1 -112.03 102.63 -35.21
CA MET A 1 -112.19 101.17 -35.05
C MET A 1 -110.90 100.38 -35.27
N GLU A 2 -109.87 100.90 -35.97
CA GLU A 2 -108.70 100.11 -36.38
C GLU A 2 -107.70 99.74 -35.28
N ARG A 3 -107.49 100.57 -34.25
CA ARG A 3 -106.48 100.31 -33.21
C ARG A 3 -106.73 99.03 -32.38
N LYS A 4 -107.99 98.60 -32.20
CA LYS A 4 -108.35 97.42 -31.40
C LYS A 4 -108.05 96.09 -32.12
N HIS A 5 -108.17 96.03 -33.44
CA HIS A 5 -107.87 94.83 -34.22
C HIS A 5 -106.36 94.62 -34.36
N ILE A 6 -105.58 95.69 -34.54
CA ILE A 6 -104.11 95.63 -34.59
C ILE A 6 -103.52 95.20 -33.24
N THR A 7 -104.07 95.70 -32.11
CA THR A 7 -103.63 95.27 -30.77
C THR A 7 -104.00 93.83 -30.44
N LEU A 8 -105.17 93.34 -30.85
CA LEU A 8 -105.56 91.93 -30.68
C LEU A 8 -104.66 91.00 -31.51
N LEU A 9 -104.36 91.37 -32.75
CA LEU A 9 -103.46 90.60 -33.63
C LEU A 9 -102.04 90.54 -33.04
N LEU A 10 -101.51 91.67 -32.56
CA LEU A 10 -100.22 91.74 -31.88
C LEU A 10 -100.20 90.88 -30.61
N PHE A 11 -101.28 90.89 -29.83
CA PHE A 11 -101.40 90.08 -28.61
C PHE A 11 -101.41 88.57 -28.92
N VAL A 12 -102.11 88.15 -29.98
CA VAL A 12 -102.12 86.75 -30.45
C VAL A 12 -100.75 86.33 -30.97
N VAL A 13 -100.05 87.17 -31.73
CA VAL A 13 -98.69 86.89 -32.21
C VAL A 13 -97.71 86.78 -31.05
N VAL A 14 -97.82 87.65 -30.03
CA VAL A 14 -97.01 87.57 -28.81
C VAL A 14 -97.34 86.30 -28.03
N LEU A 15 -98.61 85.90 -27.90
CA LEU A 15 -99.01 84.65 -27.25
C LEU A 15 -98.50 83.39 -27.98
N ILE A 16 -98.53 83.40 -29.31
CA ILE A 16 -97.98 82.30 -30.12
C ILE A 16 -96.46 82.27 -29.99
N ALA A 17 -95.80 83.42 -30.04
CA ALA A 17 -94.35 83.52 -29.86
C ALA A 17 -93.91 83.13 -28.44
N THR A 18 -94.67 83.50 -27.40
CA THR A 18 -94.35 83.10 -26.02
C THR A 18 -94.57 81.62 -25.82
N ASN A 19 -95.65 81.01 -26.33
CA ASN A 19 -95.83 79.56 -26.31
C ASN A 19 -94.76 78.81 -27.12
N PHE A 20 -94.34 79.37 -28.27
CA PHE A 20 -93.26 78.80 -29.08
C PHE A 20 -91.92 78.82 -28.32
N ILE A 21 -91.62 79.93 -27.65
CA ILE A 21 -90.40 80.10 -26.83
C ILE A 21 -90.45 79.25 -25.56
N THR A 22 -91.57 79.19 -24.84
CA THR A 22 -91.69 78.46 -23.56
C THR A 22 -91.80 76.95 -23.73
N TYR A 23 -92.26 76.46 -24.89
CA TYR A 23 -92.42 75.02 -25.12
C TYR A 23 -91.38 74.42 -26.07
N ILE A 24 -91.13 75.03 -27.23
CA ILE A 24 -90.29 74.41 -28.28
C ILE A 24 -88.80 74.53 -27.94
N ILE A 25 -88.35 75.69 -27.42
CA ILE A 25 -86.92 75.89 -27.10
C ILE A 25 -86.47 74.93 -25.99
N PRO A 26 -87.16 74.80 -24.83
CA PRO A 26 -86.80 73.80 -23.83
C PRO A 26 -86.82 72.38 -24.37
N GLN A 27 -87.84 71.99 -25.15
CA GLN A 27 -87.90 70.65 -25.76
C GLN A 27 -86.71 70.36 -26.68
N SER A 28 -86.25 71.36 -27.46
CA SER A 28 -85.06 71.21 -28.31
C SER A 28 -83.77 71.03 -27.49
N ILE A 29 -83.63 71.76 -26.38
CA ILE A 29 -82.49 71.67 -25.47
C ILE A 29 -82.51 70.31 -24.74
N TYR A 30 -83.67 69.87 -24.26
CA TYR A 30 -83.84 68.55 -23.65
C TYR A 30 -83.45 67.44 -24.62
N LYS A 31 -83.90 67.51 -25.88
CA LYS A 31 -83.52 66.55 -26.91
C LYS A 31 -82.01 66.55 -27.16
N GLY A 32 -81.37 67.72 -27.31
CA GLY A 32 -79.92 67.82 -27.51
C GLY A 32 -79.10 67.29 -26.33
N ASN A 33 -79.55 67.53 -25.09
CA ASN A 33 -78.93 66.96 -23.90
C ASN A 33 -79.09 65.43 -23.84
N LEU A 34 -80.25 64.92 -24.27
CA LEU A 34 -80.54 63.47 -24.30
C LEU A 34 -79.69 62.77 -25.37
N ASP A 35 -79.53 63.38 -26.54
CA ASP A 35 -78.63 62.90 -27.60
C ASP A 35 -77.16 62.91 -27.13
N THR A 36 -76.73 63.94 -26.41
CA THR A 36 -75.38 64.03 -25.82
C THR A 36 -75.14 62.95 -24.78
N LEU A 37 -76.10 62.71 -23.89
CA LEU A 37 -76.02 61.69 -22.85
C LEU A 37 -76.00 60.28 -23.47
N GLN A 38 -76.78 60.05 -24.53
CA GLN A 38 -76.76 58.80 -25.29
C GLN A 38 -75.38 58.55 -25.90
N PHE A 39 -74.78 59.56 -26.53
CA PHE A 39 -73.43 59.45 -27.09
C PHE A 39 -72.36 59.13 -26.03
N GLN A 40 -72.46 59.77 -24.86
CA GLN A 40 -71.56 59.47 -23.73
C GLN A 40 -71.74 58.04 -23.21
N LEU A 41 -72.98 57.56 -23.08
CA LEU A 41 -73.29 56.20 -22.68
C LEU A 41 -72.72 55.17 -23.67
N ASP A 42 -72.89 55.42 -24.98
CA ASP A 42 -72.35 54.56 -26.03
C ASP A 42 -70.81 54.52 -26.00
N THR A 43 -70.19 55.67 -25.73
CA THR A 43 -68.72 55.78 -25.56
C THR A 43 -68.23 54.98 -24.36
N ILE A 44 -68.87 55.13 -23.19
CA ILE A 44 -68.53 54.40 -21.97
C ILE A 44 -68.71 52.88 -22.18
N ASN A 45 -69.81 52.46 -22.81
CA ASN A 45 -70.06 51.06 -23.11
C ASN A 45 -68.98 50.48 -24.04
N SER A 46 -68.54 51.25 -25.04
CA SER A 46 -67.42 50.87 -25.91
C SER A 46 -66.12 50.71 -25.12
N GLN A 47 -65.76 51.68 -24.29
CA GLN A 47 -64.57 51.64 -23.44
C GLN A 47 -64.61 50.46 -22.46
N HIS A 48 -65.75 50.21 -21.82
CA HIS A 48 -65.95 49.06 -20.94
C HIS A 48 -65.76 47.74 -21.68
N SER A 49 -66.29 47.60 -22.90
CA SER A 49 -66.10 46.41 -23.73
C SER A 49 -64.62 46.17 -24.07
N VAL A 50 -63.87 47.22 -24.40
CA VAL A 50 -62.42 47.14 -24.67
C VAL A 50 -61.66 46.73 -23.42
N LEU A 51 -61.95 47.35 -22.26
CA LEU A 51 -61.30 47.01 -21.00
C LEU A 51 -61.58 45.57 -20.59
N GLN A 52 -62.82 45.10 -20.75
CA GLN A 52 -63.20 43.73 -20.45
C GLN A 52 -62.45 42.72 -21.34
N LYS A 53 -62.26 43.03 -22.62
CA LYS A 53 -61.41 42.20 -23.50
C LYS A 53 -59.96 42.18 -23.03
N GLY A 54 -59.39 43.34 -22.70
CA GLY A 54 -58.02 43.43 -22.19
C GLY A 54 -57.81 42.69 -20.87
N TYR A 55 -58.79 42.74 -19.96
CA TYR A 55 -58.79 41.97 -18.72
C TYR A 55 -58.78 40.46 -19.00
N ASN A 56 -59.66 39.98 -19.88
CA ASN A 56 -59.73 38.57 -20.23
C ASN A 56 -58.43 38.07 -20.87
N GLU A 57 -57.82 38.86 -21.77
CA GLU A 57 -56.53 38.53 -22.38
C GLU A 57 -55.40 38.47 -21.34
N LEU A 58 -55.37 39.40 -20.39
CA LEU A 58 -54.39 39.40 -19.31
C LEU A 58 -54.56 38.17 -18.40
N ASN A 59 -55.80 37.81 -18.07
CA ASN A 59 -56.09 36.62 -17.26
C ASN A 59 -55.61 35.34 -17.97
N SER A 60 -55.87 35.21 -19.27
CA SER A 60 -55.37 34.05 -20.04
C SER A 60 -53.84 33.99 -20.09
N LYS A 61 -53.16 35.13 -20.18
CA LYS A 61 -51.68 35.19 -20.11
C LYS A 61 -51.17 34.78 -18.72
N TYR A 62 -51.85 35.20 -17.66
CA TYR A 62 -51.52 34.81 -16.29
C TYR A 62 -51.67 33.30 -16.08
N ASP A 63 -52.78 32.71 -16.51
CA ASP A 63 -53.04 31.27 -16.39
C ASP A 63 -51.97 30.45 -17.13
N LEU A 64 -51.56 30.90 -18.32
CA LEU A 64 -50.47 30.28 -19.08
C LEU A 64 -49.14 30.36 -18.33
N LEU A 65 -48.81 31.52 -17.74
CA LEU A 65 -47.57 31.71 -16.99
C LEU A 65 -47.54 30.85 -15.71
N ASP A 66 -48.66 30.76 -14.98
CA ASP A 66 -48.76 29.89 -13.79
C ASP A 66 -48.55 28.42 -14.17
N SER A 67 -49.13 27.98 -15.30
CA SER A 67 -48.92 26.62 -15.81
C SER A 67 -47.45 26.36 -16.17
N GLN A 68 -46.79 27.29 -16.86
CA GLN A 68 -45.36 27.20 -17.20
C GLN A 68 -44.47 27.16 -15.95
N TYR A 69 -44.78 27.99 -14.95
CA TYR A 69 -44.06 28.01 -13.68
C TYR A 69 -44.17 26.66 -12.93
N ARG A 70 -45.38 26.09 -12.87
CA ARG A 70 -45.58 24.76 -12.26
C ARG A 70 -44.81 23.67 -12.99
N GLN A 71 -44.78 23.70 -14.32
CA GLN A 71 -44.01 22.74 -15.11
C GLN A 71 -42.50 22.87 -14.85
N LEU A 72 -41.98 24.10 -14.81
CA LEU A 72 -40.58 24.35 -14.49
C LEU A 72 -40.19 23.82 -13.11
N GLN A 73 -41.09 23.93 -12.12
CA GLN A 73 -40.85 23.42 -10.78
C GLN A 73 -40.83 21.87 -10.74
N ILE A 74 -41.64 21.21 -11.56
CA ILE A 74 -41.60 19.75 -11.74
C ILE A 74 -40.27 19.34 -12.37
N ASP A 75 -39.85 20.02 -13.44
CA ASP A 75 -38.61 19.72 -14.17
C ASP A 75 -37.38 19.93 -13.27
N TYR A 76 -37.38 20.98 -12.43
CA TYR A 76 -36.33 21.23 -11.44
C TYR A 76 -36.22 20.08 -10.43
N ASN A 77 -37.34 19.64 -9.85
CA ASN A 77 -37.33 18.56 -8.87
C ASN A 77 -36.85 17.23 -9.49
N TYR A 78 -37.22 16.99 -10.75
CA TYR A 78 -36.73 15.84 -11.51
C TYR A 78 -35.20 15.89 -11.71
N LEU A 79 -34.67 17.06 -12.09
CA LEU A 79 -33.23 17.23 -12.30
C LEU A 79 -32.43 17.10 -11.00
N ASP A 80 -32.92 17.67 -9.90
CA ASP A 80 -32.30 17.53 -8.56
C ASP A 80 -32.23 16.06 -8.12
N SER A 81 -33.30 15.30 -8.34
CA SER A 81 -33.33 13.86 -8.06
C SER A 81 -32.31 13.07 -8.88
N ARG A 82 -32.18 13.40 -10.18
CA ARG A 82 -31.19 12.79 -11.08
C ARG A 82 -29.76 13.12 -10.66
N TYR A 83 -29.50 14.36 -10.26
CA TYR A 83 -28.19 14.79 -9.76
C TYR A 83 -27.80 14.03 -8.49
N LYS A 84 -28.69 13.94 -7.50
CA LYS A 84 -28.45 13.16 -6.27
C LYS A 84 -28.17 11.69 -6.55
N SER A 85 -28.88 11.09 -7.50
CA SER A 85 -28.63 9.71 -7.93
C SER A 85 -27.24 9.55 -8.55
N LEU A 86 -26.82 10.49 -9.40
CA LEU A 86 -25.50 10.46 -10.03
C LEU A 86 -24.37 10.66 -9.01
N ASP A 87 -24.52 11.58 -8.07
CA ASP A 87 -23.56 11.80 -6.97
C ASP A 87 -23.36 10.53 -6.11
N SER A 88 -24.46 9.83 -5.81
CA SER A 88 -24.40 8.54 -5.10
C SER A 88 -23.63 7.47 -5.88
N GLN A 89 -23.91 7.33 -7.19
CA GLN A 89 -23.20 6.40 -8.06
C GLN A 89 -21.70 6.72 -8.15
N TYR A 90 -21.35 8.01 -8.24
CA TYR A 90 -19.96 8.46 -8.25
C TYR A 90 -19.23 8.07 -6.95
N LYS A 91 -19.84 8.30 -5.79
CA LYS A 91 -19.26 7.92 -4.48
C LYS A 91 -19.05 6.40 -4.36
N GLN A 92 -20.00 5.61 -4.86
CA GLN A 92 -19.88 4.15 -4.91
C GLN A 92 -18.72 3.72 -5.81
N LEU A 93 -18.58 4.32 -7.00
CA LEU A 93 -17.48 4.04 -7.91
C LEU A 93 -16.13 4.40 -7.29
N GLN A 94 -16.02 5.55 -6.62
CA GLN A 94 -14.80 5.97 -5.93
C GLN A 94 -14.40 4.99 -4.83
N THR A 95 -15.38 4.49 -4.07
CA THR A 95 -15.14 3.47 -3.04
C THR A 95 -14.66 2.16 -3.65
N GLY A 96 -15.27 1.74 -4.76
CA GLY A 96 -14.85 0.55 -5.50
C GLY A 96 -13.44 0.66 -6.06
N TYR A 97 -13.06 1.85 -6.56
CA TYR A 97 -11.70 2.11 -7.04
C TYR A 97 -10.66 1.98 -5.93
N ASN A 98 -10.89 2.61 -4.77
CA ASN A 98 -9.97 2.53 -3.63
C ASN A 98 -9.79 1.08 -3.15
N HIS A 99 -10.90 0.31 -3.10
CA HIS A 99 -10.82 -1.11 -2.75
C HIS A 99 -9.98 -1.91 -3.74
N LEU A 100 -10.12 -1.65 -5.04
CA LEU A 100 -9.33 -2.32 -6.08
C LEU A 100 -7.84 -1.96 -5.97
N GLU A 101 -7.52 -0.71 -5.67
CA GLU A 101 -6.14 -0.26 -5.44
C GLU A 101 -5.47 -1.00 -4.27
N ASP A 102 -6.19 -1.17 -3.16
CA ASP A 102 -5.69 -1.92 -2.00
C ASP A 102 -5.47 -3.41 -2.32
N GLN A 103 -6.39 -4.02 -3.08
CA GLN A 103 -6.22 -5.41 -3.55
C GLN A 103 -5.00 -5.55 -4.45
N TYR A 104 -4.77 -4.59 -5.34
CA TYR A 104 -3.59 -4.57 -6.22
C TYR A 104 -2.28 -4.49 -5.41
N LYS A 105 -2.20 -3.61 -4.41
CA LYS A 105 -1.03 -3.50 -3.53
C LYS A 105 -0.74 -4.81 -2.79
N LYS A 106 -1.77 -5.46 -2.25
CA LYS A 106 -1.63 -6.77 -1.60
C LYS A 106 -1.14 -7.84 -2.57
N LEU A 107 -1.70 -7.89 -3.78
CA LEU A 107 -1.28 -8.84 -4.81
C LEU A 107 0.19 -8.62 -5.19
N GLN A 108 0.64 -7.37 -5.32
CA GLN A 108 2.02 -7.03 -5.62
C GLN A 108 2.99 -7.53 -4.53
N ILE A 109 2.64 -7.34 -3.26
CA ILE A 109 3.44 -7.87 -2.14
C ILE A 109 3.50 -9.40 -2.20
N SER A 110 2.36 -10.07 -2.34
CA SER A 110 2.33 -11.54 -2.44
C SER A 110 3.14 -12.07 -3.62
N TYR A 111 3.09 -11.37 -4.76
CA TYR A 111 3.86 -11.73 -5.95
C TYR A 111 5.38 -11.60 -5.72
N ASN A 112 5.81 -10.51 -5.09
CA ASN A 112 7.23 -10.32 -4.76
C ASN A 112 7.72 -11.39 -3.78
N ASN A 113 6.93 -11.70 -2.74
CA ASN A 113 7.26 -12.77 -1.80
C ASN A 113 7.38 -14.14 -2.50
N LEU A 114 6.51 -14.42 -3.47
CA LEU A 114 6.56 -15.65 -4.28
C LEU A 114 7.83 -15.73 -5.14
N ILE A 115 8.25 -14.61 -5.72
CA ILE A 115 9.52 -14.53 -6.45
C ILE A 115 10.69 -14.81 -5.52
N GLU A 116 10.72 -14.18 -4.34
CA GLU A 116 11.77 -14.38 -3.35
C GLU A 116 11.85 -15.83 -2.89
N GLN A 117 10.71 -16.47 -2.59
CA GLN A 117 10.65 -17.87 -2.21
C GLN A 117 11.14 -18.81 -3.33
N ARG A 118 10.73 -18.56 -4.57
CA ARG A 118 11.18 -19.34 -5.73
C ARG A 118 12.69 -19.17 -5.94
N ASP A 119 13.17 -17.94 -5.88
CA ASP A 119 14.59 -17.64 -6.07
C ASP A 119 15.41 -18.26 -4.94
N TYR A 120 14.98 -18.16 -3.68
CA TYR A 120 15.61 -18.88 -2.56
C TYR A 120 15.64 -20.39 -2.83
N GLY A 121 14.48 -21.03 -3.03
CA GLY A 121 14.36 -22.50 -3.21
C GLY A 121 15.17 -23.06 -4.38
N THR A 122 15.16 -22.37 -5.53
CA THR A 122 15.96 -22.79 -6.71
C THR A 122 17.46 -22.65 -6.47
N ASN A 123 17.89 -21.68 -5.67
CA ASN A 123 19.31 -21.46 -5.38
C ASN A 123 19.83 -22.34 -4.24
N VAL A 124 19.01 -22.66 -3.24
CA VAL A 124 19.41 -23.51 -2.12
C VAL A 124 19.28 -25.02 -2.38
N GLN A 125 18.53 -25.46 -3.40
CA GLN A 125 18.40 -26.89 -3.71
C GLN A 125 19.78 -27.56 -3.90
N ILE A 126 20.19 -28.41 -2.96
CA ILE A 126 21.54 -29.01 -2.95
C ILE A 126 21.77 -29.98 -4.12
N GLY A 127 20.75 -30.77 -4.46
CA GLY A 127 20.81 -31.78 -5.51
C GLY A 127 21.51 -33.06 -5.06
N ASN A 128 21.02 -34.21 -5.56
CA ASN A 128 21.38 -35.54 -5.05
C ASN A 128 22.90 -35.80 -5.01
N SER A 129 23.65 -35.38 -6.03
CA SER A 129 25.09 -35.65 -6.08
C SER A 129 25.86 -34.94 -4.96
N LEU A 130 25.51 -33.68 -4.66
CA LEU A 130 26.19 -32.89 -3.63
C LEU A 130 25.76 -33.32 -2.23
N GLU A 131 24.49 -33.70 -2.05
CA GLU A 131 24.00 -34.33 -0.81
C GLU A 131 24.74 -35.66 -0.53
N SER A 132 24.78 -36.57 -1.51
CA SER A 132 25.51 -37.85 -1.38
C SER A 132 27.01 -37.66 -1.15
N TYR A 133 27.61 -36.56 -1.61
CA TYR A 133 29.00 -36.23 -1.32
C TYR A 133 29.21 -35.95 0.18
N TYR A 134 28.36 -35.13 0.80
CA TYR A 134 28.48 -34.84 2.23
C TYR A 134 28.13 -36.05 3.11
N ASP A 135 27.15 -36.86 2.71
CA ASP A 135 26.87 -38.14 3.38
C ASP A 135 28.10 -39.04 3.39
N TYR A 136 28.74 -39.20 2.23
CA TYR A 136 29.96 -39.99 2.12
C TYR A 136 31.09 -39.42 2.99
N LEU A 137 31.25 -38.10 3.05
CA LEU A 137 32.24 -37.46 3.92
C LEU A 137 31.99 -37.77 5.40
N ARG A 138 30.74 -37.69 5.87
CA ARG A 138 30.39 -38.00 7.26
C ARG A 138 30.70 -39.45 7.62
N ASP A 139 30.45 -40.39 6.70
CA ASP A 139 30.72 -41.82 6.92
C ASP A 139 32.21 -42.17 6.98
N HIS A 140 33.09 -41.35 6.40
CA HIS A 140 34.50 -41.67 6.20
C HIS A 140 35.47 -40.74 6.94
N ASN A 141 34.99 -39.82 7.75
CA ASN A 141 35.82 -38.88 8.52
C ASN A 141 35.44 -38.88 10.01
N LEU A 142 36.39 -38.43 10.84
CA LEU A 142 36.08 -38.13 12.24
C LEU A 142 35.27 -36.83 12.30
N LEU A 143 34.10 -36.87 12.95
CA LEU A 143 33.24 -35.72 13.15
C LEU A 143 33.77 -34.86 14.32
N ASP A 144 34.86 -34.14 14.08
CA ASP A 144 35.44 -33.17 15.01
C ASP A 144 35.25 -31.72 14.52
N LEU A 145 35.68 -30.75 15.33
CA LEU A 145 35.56 -29.34 14.98
C LEU A 145 36.36 -29.01 13.70
N ASN A 146 37.47 -29.71 13.44
CA ASN A 146 38.23 -29.54 12.19
C ASN A 146 37.43 -30.00 10.97
N PHE A 147 36.63 -31.06 11.10
CA PHE A 147 35.71 -31.47 10.05
C PHE A 147 34.66 -30.39 9.78
N ALA A 148 34.05 -29.81 10.82
CA ALA A 148 33.12 -28.70 10.70
C ALA A 148 33.73 -27.48 9.98
N ALA A 149 34.95 -27.08 10.34
CA ALA A 149 35.67 -25.99 9.66
C ALA A 149 35.97 -26.32 8.18
N LYS A 150 36.34 -27.57 7.88
CA LYS A 150 36.57 -28.00 6.50
C LYS A 150 35.30 -28.01 5.66
N LEU A 151 34.15 -28.35 6.23
CA LEU A 151 32.86 -28.22 5.54
C LEU A 151 32.59 -26.75 5.19
N ALA A 152 32.75 -25.85 6.15
CA ALA A 152 32.59 -24.42 5.92
C ALA A 152 33.52 -23.92 4.80
N LEU A 153 34.82 -24.22 4.90
CA LEU A 153 35.82 -23.76 3.93
C LEU A 153 35.66 -24.43 2.55
N HIS A 154 35.24 -25.69 2.48
CA HIS A 154 34.89 -26.37 1.23
C HIS A 154 33.78 -25.61 0.50
N ASP A 155 32.74 -25.19 1.20
CA ASP A 155 31.64 -24.43 0.63
C ASP A 155 32.05 -23.00 0.23
N LEU A 156 33.20 -22.54 0.71
CA LEU A 156 33.87 -21.32 0.25
C LEU A 156 34.80 -21.54 -0.94
N GLY A 157 34.81 -22.75 -1.51
CA GLY A 157 35.57 -23.11 -2.69
C GLY A 157 37.01 -23.56 -2.40
N ARG A 158 37.33 -23.88 -1.14
CA ARG A 158 38.63 -24.46 -0.80
C ARG A 158 38.64 -25.96 -1.13
N ILE A 159 39.79 -26.44 -1.59
CA ILE A 159 39.94 -27.83 -2.01
C ILE A 159 40.24 -28.69 -0.78
N TYR A 160 39.25 -29.43 -0.32
CA TYR A 160 39.40 -30.49 0.67
C TYR A 160 39.02 -31.84 0.06
N TRP A 161 39.46 -32.93 0.69
CA TRP A 161 39.19 -34.32 0.27
C TRP A 161 39.41 -34.58 -1.24
N PRO A 162 40.62 -34.30 -1.78
CA PRO A 162 40.87 -34.32 -3.23
C PRO A 162 40.62 -35.67 -3.92
N SER A 163 40.68 -36.78 -3.18
CA SER A 163 40.31 -38.11 -3.72
C SER A 163 38.82 -38.21 -4.01
N ILE A 164 37.97 -37.69 -3.12
CA ILE A 164 36.51 -37.75 -3.22
C ILE A 164 36.02 -36.71 -4.24
N GLU A 165 36.67 -35.54 -4.29
CA GLU A 165 36.45 -34.52 -5.33
C GLU A 165 36.64 -35.06 -6.74
N LYS A 166 37.64 -35.94 -6.93
CA LYS A 166 37.86 -36.57 -8.23
C LYS A 166 36.69 -37.47 -8.62
N ASP A 167 36.20 -38.28 -7.70
CA ASP A 167 35.06 -39.18 -7.95
C ASP A 167 33.78 -38.37 -8.25
N TYR A 168 33.55 -37.27 -7.51
CA TYR A 168 32.45 -36.34 -7.76
C TYR A 168 32.54 -35.71 -9.16
N HIS A 169 33.73 -35.22 -9.54
CA HIS A 169 33.98 -34.61 -10.84
C HIS A 169 33.84 -35.62 -12.00
N ASP A 170 34.31 -36.85 -11.84
CA ASP A 170 34.18 -37.89 -12.86
C ASP A 170 32.71 -38.26 -13.15
N ILE A 171 31.82 -38.10 -12.16
CA ILE A 171 30.37 -38.34 -12.30
C ILE A 171 29.63 -37.11 -12.84
N THR A 172 29.93 -35.92 -12.32
CA THR A 172 29.11 -34.71 -12.56
C THR A 172 29.70 -33.75 -13.60
N GLY A 173 31.00 -33.86 -13.90
CA GLY A 173 31.75 -32.95 -14.78
C GLY A 173 32.10 -31.59 -14.16
N VAL A 174 31.86 -31.41 -12.85
CA VAL A 174 32.20 -30.21 -12.07
C VAL A 174 32.72 -30.61 -10.69
N TYR A 175 33.40 -29.72 -9.97
CA TYR A 175 33.84 -30.00 -8.60
C TYR A 175 32.80 -29.60 -7.56
N SER A 176 32.69 -30.34 -6.45
CA SER A 176 31.68 -30.09 -5.40
C SER A 176 31.89 -28.72 -4.75
N TYR A 177 33.13 -28.34 -4.43
CA TYR A 177 33.45 -27.04 -3.84
C TYR A 177 33.07 -25.86 -4.76
N GLU A 178 33.13 -26.02 -6.09
CA GLU A 178 32.70 -24.98 -7.02
C GLU A 178 31.18 -24.83 -7.06
N VAL A 179 30.45 -25.95 -6.97
CA VAL A 179 28.98 -25.95 -6.90
C VAL A 179 28.53 -25.31 -5.59
N ALA A 180 29.13 -25.70 -4.47
CA ALA A 180 28.84 -25.16 -3.16
C ALA A 180 29.16 -23.65 -3.08
N LYS A 181 30.33 -23.23 -3.57
CA LYS A 181 30.72 -21.81 -3.62
C LYS A 181 29.75 -20.95 -4.40
N LYS A 182 29.29 -21.42 -5.57
CA LYS A 182 28.27 -20.68 -6.36
C LYS A 182 26.97 -20.49 -5.59
N LYS A 183 26.57 -21.46 -4.77
CA LYS A 183 25.37 -21.36 -3.91
C LYS A 183 25.57 -20.34 -2.79
N ILE A 184 26.72 -20.38 -2.10
CA ILE A 184 27.06 -19.38 -1.09
C ILE A 184 27.09 -17.96 -1.69
N ASP A 185 27.75 -17.75 -2.82
CA ASP A 185 27.79 -16.43 -3.49
C ASP A 185 26.39 -15.92 -3.85
N LYS A 186 25.50 -16.83 -4.25
CA LYS A 186 24.11 -16.50 -4.55
C LYS A 186 23.33 -16.11 -3.29
N ILE A 187 23.54 -16.80 -2.18
CA ILE A 187 22.97 -16.44 -0.88
C ILE A 187 23.48 -15.07 -0.41
N ILE A 188 24.78 -14.80 -0.49
CA ILE A 188 25.34 -13.47 -0.19
C ILE A 188 24.66 -12.36 -1.03
N SER A 189 24.38 -12.64 -2.31
CA SER A 189 23.63 -11.73 -3.16
C SER A 189 22.17 -11.56 -2.74
N ILE A 190 21.50 -12.61 -2.24
CA ILE A 190 20.10 -12.57 -1.75
C ILE A 190 20.02 -11.76 -0.45
N ILE A 191 20.96 -11.96 0.48
CA ILE A 191 21.08 -11.18 1.72
C ILE A 191 21.29 -9.68 1.41
N GLY A 192 21.80 -9.35 0.22
CA GLY A 192 21.98 -7.97 -0.20
C GLY A 192 23.19 -7.32 0.48
N ILE A 193 24.24 -8.10 0.74
CA ILE A 193 25.51 -7.61 1.27
C ILE A 193 26.23 -6.81 0.18
N ARG A 194 26.74 -5.64 0.55
CA ARG A 194 27.49 -4.74 -0.33
C ARG A 194 28.95 -4.67 0.12
N SER A 195 29.84 -4.40 -0.83
CA SER A 195 31.28 -4.28 -0.56
C SER A 195 31.64 -3.16 0.41
N TYR A 196 30.80 -2.12 0.48
CA TYR A 196 30.96 -0.95 1.36
C TYR A 196 30.20 -1.05 2.70
N ASP A 197 29.47 -2.15 2.95
CA ASP A 197 28.85 -2.36 4.25
C ASP A 197 29.93 -2.56 5.32
N SER A 198 29.76 -1.96 6.50
CA SER A 198 30.66 -2.19 7.63
C SER A 198 30.56 -3.65 8.12
N PRO A 199 31.58 -4.18 8.83
CA PRO A 199 31.51 -5.53 9.40
C PRO A 199 30.25 -5.76 10.26
N THR A 200 29.86 -4.78 11.07
CA THR A 200 28.65 -4.84 11.90
C THR A 200 27.37 -4.96 11.05
N VAL A 201 27.25 -4.18 9.97
CA VAL A 201 26.09 -4.26 9.06
C VAL A 201 26.04 -5.61 8.34
N LYS A 202 27.19 -6.15 7.96
CA LYS A 202 27.28 -7.50 7.35
C LYS A 202 26.80 -8.56 8.34
N ILE A 203 27.29 -8.52 9.59
CA ILE A 203 26.87 -9.45 10.65
C ILE A 203 25.37 -9.36 10.89
N GLN A 204 24.82 -8.15 11.03
CA GLN A 204 23.38 -7.95 11.20
C GLN A 204 22.58 -8.62 10.08
N LYS A 205 22.90 -8.32 8.82
CA LYS A 205 22.18 -8.90 7.67
C LYS A 205 22.27 -10.42 7.61
N ILE A 206 23.42 -10.99 7.96
CA ILE A 206 23.64 -12.45 7.99
C ILE A 206 22.81 -13.08 9.12
N LEU A 207 22.85 -12.51 10.33
CA LEU A 207 22.09 -13.02 11.46
C LEU A 207 20.58 -12.92 11.24
N ASP A 208 20.11 -11.80 10.68
CA ASP A 208 18.69 -11.63 10.32
C ASP A 208 18.28 -12.70 9.29
N PHE A 209 19.09 -12.92 8.26
CA PHE A 209 18.82 -13.96 7.27
C PHE A 209 18.76 -15.36 7.89
N ILE A 210 19.76 -15.74 8.70
CA ILE A 210 19.78 -17.05 9.36
C ILE A 210 18.55 -17.21 10.27
N HIS A 211 18.23 -16.19 11.07
CA HIS A 211 17.11 -16.21 12.00
C HIS A 211 15.75 -16.38 11.30
N TYR A 212 15.56 -15.78 10.12
CA TYR A 212 14.29 -15.86 9.39
C TYR A 212 14.17 -17.06 8.45
N HIS A 213 15.29 -17.65 8.02
CA HIS A 213 15.29 -18.70 7.00
C HIS A 213 15.69 -20.08 7.51
N ILE A 214 16.35 -20.20 8.67
CA ILE A 214 16.76 -21.48 9.24
C ILE A 214 15.93 -21.75 10.51
N HIS A 215 15.38 -22.95 10.59
CA HIS A 215 14.64 -23.44 11.75
C HIS A 215 15.53 -24.27 12.68
N TYR A 216 15.55 -23.93 13.96
CA TYR A 216 16.28 -24.73 14.93
C TYR A 216 15.56 -26.05 15.17
N GLU A 217 16.21 -27.17 14.82
CA GLU A 217 15.68 -28.51 15.01
C GLU A 217 16.84 -29.46 15.30
N GLY A 218 16.69 -30.30 16.31
CA GLY A 218 17.71 -31.29 16.65
C GLY A 218 17.63 -32.53 15.76
N GLU A 219 18.75 -33.21 15.60
CA GLU A 219 18.87 -34.37 14.74
C GLU A 219 18.88 -35.69 15.51
N ILE A 220 18.52 -36.79 14.83
CA ILE A 220 18.56 -38.13 15.45
C ILE A 220 20.01 -38.59 15.68
N ASP A 221 20.88 -38.36 14.70
CA ASP A 221 22.26 -38.85 14.70
C ASP A 221 23.32 -37.76 14.99
N ASN A 222 22.87 -36.51 15.25
CA ASN A 222 23.70 -35.35 15.62
C ASN A 222 24.96 -35.21 14.75
N VAL A 223 24.77 -34.97 13.46
CA VAL A 223 25.84 -34.85 12.47
C VAL A 223 26.15 -33.38 12.17
N TYR A 224 27.26 -33.13 11.46
CA TYR A 224 27.57 -31.80 10.95
C TYR A 224 27.04 -31.66 9.52
N HIS A 225 26.17 -30.69 9.30
CA HIS A 225 25.78 -30.26 7.96
C HIS A 225 26.72 -29.17 7.42
N ALA A 226 27.05 -29.30 6.14
CA ALA A 226 27.74 -28.25 5.40
C ALA A 226 26.85 -27.01 5.27
N PRO A 227 27.41 -25.80 5.08
CA PRO A 227 26.62 -24.59 4.90
C PRO A 227 25.49 -24.72 3.86
N VAL A 228 25.76 -25.33 2.70
CA VAL A 228 24.74 -25.52 1.65
C VAL A 228 23.68 -26.57 2.01
N GLU A 229 23.98 -27.53 2.90
CA GLU A 229 22.98 -28.47 3.44
C GLU A 229 22.04 -27.75 4.40
N THR A 230 22.57 -27.00 5.37
CA THR A 230 21.76 -26.21 6.32
C THR A 230 20.84 -25.24 5.57
N LEU A 231 21.34 -24.58 4.53
CA LEU A 231 20.53 -23.71 3.66
C LEU A 231 19.44 -24.50 2.88
N ALA A 232 19.77 -25.68 2.37
CA ALA A 232 18.86 -26.51 1.60
C ALA A 232 17.73 -27.09 2.45
N PHE A 233 18.06 -27.59 3.64
CA PHE A 233 17.10 -28.11 4.60
C PHE A 233 16.31 -26.99 5.27
N SER A 234 16.87 -25.77 5.32
CA SER A 234 16.31 -24.64 6.06
C SER A 234 16.12 -24.99 7.54
N SER A 235 16.98 -25.85 8.07
CA SER A 235 17.00 -26.33 9.45
C SER A 235 18.40 -26.78 9.85
N GLY A 236 18.63 -26.86 11.16
CA GLY A 236 19.85 -27.41 11.76
C GLY A 236 19.89 -27.12 13.26
N ASP A 237 20.93 -27.61 13.94
CA ASP A 237 21.16 -27.34 15.35
C ASP A 237 22.30 -26.32 15.58
N CYS A 238 22.76 -26.16 16.83
CA CYS A 238 23.77 -25.17 17.19
C CYS A 238 25.06 -25.26 16.37
N ASP A 239 25.50 -26.45 15.97
CA ASP A 239 26.72 -26.63 15.20
C ASP A 239 26.52 -26.29 13.72
N ASP A 240 25.43 -26.70 13.09
CA ASP A 240 25.05 -26.33 11.73
C ASP A 240 24.92 -24.83 11.56
N TYR A 241 24.24 -24.17 12.50
CA TYR A 241 24.14 -22.70 12.53
C TYR A 241 25.53 -22.08 12.60
N SER A 242 26.43 -22.64 13.41
CA SER A 242 27.79 -22.13 13.59
C SER A 242 28.65 -22.35 12.35
N ILE A 243 28.52 -23.49 11.68
CA ILE A 243 29.20 -23.82 10.42
C ILE A 243 28.74 -22.86 9.32
N LEU A 244 27.42 -22.70 9.14
CA LEU A 244 26.83 -21.79 8.15
C LEU A 244 27.23 -20.33 8.43
N ALA A 245 27.04 -19.85 9.65
CA ALA A 245 27.34 -18.46 10.01
C ALA A 245 28.83 -18.15 9.83
N SER A 246 29.73 -19.04 10.25
CA SER A 246 31.18 -18.89 10.05
C SER A 246 31.52 -18.80 8.56
N ALA A 247 30.94 -19.66 7.73
CA ALA A 247 31.14 -19.60 6.29
C ALA A 247 30.65 -18.28 5.68
N LEU A 248 29.49 -17.77 6.09
CA LEU A 248 28.95 -16.50 5.58
C LEU A 248 29.76 -15.29 6.04
N PHE A 249 30.29 -15.29 7.27
CA PHE A 249 31.21 -14.25 7.74
C PHE A 249 32.50 -14.24 6.92
N GLU A 250 33.15 -15.39 6.75
CA GLU A 250 34.35 -15.54 5.93
C GLU A 250 34.11 -15.13 4.47
N ALA A 251 32.98 -15.55 3.89
CA ALA A 251 32.59 -15.18 2.52
C ALA A 251 32.48 -13.66 2.32
N THR A 252 32.28 -12.90 3.40
CA THR A 252 32.09 -11.45 3.38
C THR A 252 33.30 -10.68 3.93
N GLY A 253 34.40 -11.40 4.20
CA GLY A 253 35.68 -10.85 4.65
C GLY A 253 35.71 -10.52 6.14
N ILE A 254 35.02 -11.31 6.96
CA ILE A 254 35.10 -11.25 8.43
C ILE A 254 35.70 -12.57 8.90
N ASP A 255 36.91 -12.52 9.44
CA ASP A 255 37.57 -13.72 9.92
C ASP A 255 36.77 -14.35 11.06
N ALA A 256 36.54 -15.65 10.97
CA ALA A 256 35.65 -16.41 11.84
C ALA A 256 36.30 -17.69 12.35
N ALA A 257 35.80 -18.15 13.49
CA ALA A 257 36.18 -19.40 14.12
C ALA A 257 34.95 -20.08 14.72
N ILE A 258 34.89 -21.40 14.64
CA ILE A 258 33.83 -22.19 15.27
C ILE A 258 34.31 -22.56 16.66
N GLY A 259 33.53 -22.22 17.69
CA GLY A 259 33.85 -22.50 19.09
C GLY A 259 32.86 -23.49 19.71
N ARG A 260 33.39 -24.49 20.41
CA ARG A 260 32.59 -25.38 21.26
C ARG A 260 32.62 -24.90 22.70
N PHE A 261 31.45 -24.75 23.29
CA PHE A 261 31.26 -24.30 24.65
C PHE A 261 30.60 -25.39 25.49
N VAL A 262 30.91 -25.38 26.79
CA VAL A 262 30.29 -26.26 27.78
C VAL A 262 29.75 -25.43 28.94
N ASN A 263 28.62 -25.83 29.51
CA ASN A 263 28.08 -25.22 30.72
C ASN A 263 28.35 -26.09 31.97
N SER A 264 27.92 -25.62 33.14
CA SER A 264 28.13 -26.34 34.41
C SER A 264 27.41 -27.69 34.52
N LYS A 265 26.47 -27.99 33.61
CA LYS A 265 25.75 -29.26 33.52
C LYS A 265 26.39 -30.22 32.51
N ASN A 266 27.53 -29.84 31.92
CA ASN A 266 28.21 -30.61 30.88
C ASN A 266 27.37 -30.76 29.59
N GLU A 267 26.45 -29.82 29.35
CA GLU A 267 25.77 -29.65 28.07
C GLU A 267 26.69 -28.87 27.13
N TYR A 268 26.62 -29.17 25.83
CA TYR A 268 27.41 -28.51 24.80
C TYR A 268 26.57 -27.52 24.01
N HIS A 269 27.23 -26.48 23.51
CA HIS A 269 26.67 -25.53 22.56
C HIS A 269 27.77 -25.00 21.65
N SER A 270 27.44 -24.77 20.38
CA SER A 270 28.37 -24.21 19.39
C SER A 270 28.01 -22.75 19.12
N MET A 271 29.03 -21.89 19.08
CA MET A 271 28.89 -20.47 18.74
C MET A 271 30.04 -20.05 17.84
N VAL A 272 29.88 -18.94 17.15
CA VAL A 272 30.90 -18.38 16.26
C VAL A 272 31.71 -17.33 16.99
N LEU A 273 33.00 -17.25 16.72
CA LEU A 273 33.83 -16.14 17.13
C LEU A 273 34.31 -15.38 15.90
N VAL A 274 34.15 -14.05 15.90
CA VAL A 274 34.58 -13.18 14.80
C VAL A 274 35.72 -12.27 15.25
N HIS A 275 36.74 -12.12 14.41
CA HIS A 275 37.92 -11.31 14.70
C HIS A 275 37.65 -9.84 14.39
N LEU A 276 37.14 -9.10 15.38
CA LEU A 276 36.78 -7.69 15.25
C LEU A 276 37.14 -6.92 16.50
N ASN A 277 37.49 -5.64 16.32
CA ASN A 277 37.73 -4.74 17.45
C ASN A 277 36.43 -4.42 18.18
N ASP A 278 35.32 -4.28 17.47
CA ASP A 278 34.02 -3.97 18.04
C ASP A 278 32.85 -4.35 17.13
N LEU A 279 31.65 -4.27 17.71
CA LEU A 279 30.37 -4.37 17.02
C LEU A 279 29.66 -3.02 17.19
N GLU A 280 29.83 -2.11 16.21
CA GLU A 280 29.44 -0.71 16.33
C GLU A 280 27.96 -0.54 16.71
N GLY A 281 27.69 0.12 17.84
CA GLY A 281 26.34 0.38 18.32
C GLY A 281 25.68 -0.78 19.09
N TYR A 282 26.40 -1.90 19.27
CA TYR A 282 25.90 -3.08 19.96
C TYR A 282 26.79 -3.45 21.16
N SER A 283 26.17 -4.02 22.18
CA SER A 283 26.88 -4.67 23.29
C SER A 283 27.12 -6.14 22.93
N TYR A 284 28.26 -6.70 23.36
CA TYR A 284 28.68 -8.04 22.96
C TYR A 284 29.63 -8.68 23.99
N TRP A 285 29.74 -10.01 23.93
CA TRP A 285 30.72 -10.80 24.68
C TRP A 285 31.95 -11.08 23.83
N TYR A 286 33.14 -11.12 24.43
CA TYR A 286 34.39 -11.31 23.67
C TYR A 286 35.52 -11.92 24.51
N TYR A 287 36.54 -12.41 23.82
CA TYR A 287 37.85 -12.73 24.37
C TYR A 287 38.88 -11.72 23.86
N GLU A 288 39.69 -11.14 24.75
CA GLU A 288 40.74 -10.17 24.34
C GLU A 288 41.85 -10.80 23.48
N SER A 289 42.08 -12.10 23.64
CA SER A 289 43.00 -12.86 22.80
C SER A 289 42.74 -14.35 22.94
N LEU A 290 42.84 -15.07 21.83
CA LEU A 290 42.77 -16.53 21.77
C LEU A 290 44.03 -17.16 21.12
N THR A 291 45.14 -16.43 21.15
CA THR A 291 46.44 -16.90 20.61
C THR A 291 46.94 -18.19 21.26
N SER A 292 46.63 -18.42 22.55
CA SER A 292 46.95 -19.68 23.24
C SER A 292 46.16 -20.87 22.71
N LYS A 293 45.08 -20.62 21.96
CA LYS A 293 44.25 -21.62 21.28
C LYS A 293 44.49 -21.64 19.76
N GLY A 294 45.56 -20.98 19.28
CA GLY A 294 45.97 -21.03 17.87
C GLY A 294 45.38 -19.95 16.96
N LEU A 295 44.56 -19.05 17.48
CA LEU A 295 43.95 -17.96 16.70
C LEU A 295 44.86 -16.74 16.57
N GLU A 296 44.55 -15.90 15.58
CA GLU A 296 45.25 -14.63 15.40
C GLU A 296 45.16 -13.71 16.63
N LYS A 297 46.16 -12.84 16.76
CA LYS A 297 46.22 -11.88 17.85
C LYS A 297 45.21 -10.76 17.61
N GLY A 298 44.21 -10.72 18.46
CA GLY A 298 43.25 -9.62 18.54
C GLY A 298 42.04 -10.05 19.35
N ARG A 299 41.04 -9.19 19.35
CA ARG A 299 39.77 -9.44 20.02
C ARG A 299 38.91 -10.37 19.16
N TRP A 300 38.33 -11.37 19.82
CA TRP A 300 37.40 -12.31 19.21
C TRP A 300 36.04 -12.15 19.87
N ILE A 301 35.07 -11.62 19.13
CA ILE A 301 33.69 -11.38 19.60
C ILE A 301 32.89 -12.67 19.45
N ILE A 302 32.18 -13.07 20.49
CA ILE A 302 31.32 -14.25 20.49
C ILE A 302 29.97 -13.87 19.86
N ILE A 303 29.53 -14.64 18.89
CA ILE A 303 28.27 -14.47 18.16
C ILE A 303 27.44 -15.74 18.33
N GLU A 304 26.21 -15.58 18.82
CA GLU A 304 25.16 -16.58 18.81
C GLU A 304 24.42 -16.51 17.46
N PRO A 305 24.70 -17.43 16.51
CA PRO A 305 24.12 -17.38 15.18
C PRO A 305 22.60 -17.64 15.15
N GLN A 306 22.01 -18.20 16.21
CA GLN A 306 20.57 -18.49 16.28
C GLN A 306 19.73 -17.24 16.59
N SER A 307 20.37 -16.15 17.04
CA SER A 307 19.72 -14.91 17.45
C SER A 307 20.15 -13.73 16.58
N THR A 308 19.30 -12.70 16.49
CA THR A 308 19.66 -11.47 15.79
C THR A 308 20.75 -10.70 16.52
N ILE A 309 21.34 -9.70 15.86
CA ILE A 309 22.43 -8.89 16.42
C ILE A 309 22.04 -8.16 17.72
N ASP A 310 20.75 -7.85 17.89
CA ASP A 310 20.22 -7.16 19.07
C ASP A 310 20.39 -7.97 20.35
N TYR A 311 20.49 -9.31 20.28
CA TYR A 311 20.54 -10.20 21.45
C TYR A 311 21.95 -10.68 21.81
N GLN A 312 22.99 -10.20 21.12
CA GLN A 312 24.38 -10.62 21.34
C GLN A 312 24.97 -10.14 22.69
N HIS A 313 24.17 -9.45 23.50
CA HIS A 313 24.51 -8.95 24.83
C HIS A 313 23.86 -9.74 25.97
N ASP A 314 22.98 -10.70 25.69
CA ASP A 314 22.17 -11.39 26.70
C ASP A 314 23.03 -12.11 27.76
N GLU A 315 23.13 -11.52 28.95
CA GLU A 315 23.95 -12.07 30.03
C GLU A 315 23.43 -13.44 30.51
N GLU A 316 22.12 -13.68 30.50
CA GLU A 316 21.55 -14.96 30.93
C GLU A 316 21.94 -16.08 29.97
N TRP A 317 22.00 -15.76 28.67
CA TRP A 317 22.44 -16.69 27.63
C TRP A 317 23.94 -16.97 27.67
N PHE A 318 24.80 -15.94 27.61
CA PHE A 318 26.24 -16.15 27.38
C PHE A 318 27.03 -16.56 28.63
N LYS A 319 26.64 -16.08 29.82
CA LYS A 319 27.42 -16.27 31.06
C LYS A 319 27.68 -17.73 31.47
N PRO A 320 26.72 -18.68 31.32
CA PRO A 320 26.91 -20.08 31.68
C PRO A 320 27.96 -20.82 30.82
N TRP A 321 28.19 -20.37 29.59
CA TRP A 321 29.01 -21.06 28.61
C TRP A 321 30.51 -20.77 28.80
N LYS A 322 31.34 -21.81 28.61
CA LYS A 322 32.81 -21.73 28.66
C LYS A 322 33.42 -22.40 27.44
N LEU A 323 34.26 -21.66 26.71
CA LEU A 323 34.95 -22.16 25.53
C LEU A 323 35.91 -23.30 25.90
N VAL A 324 35.69 -24.48 25.33
CA VAL A 324 36.52 -25.66 25.53
C VAL A 324 37.41 -25.95 24.32
N ASP A 325 36.85 -25.81 23.12
CA ASP A 325 37.53 -26.12 21.86
C ASP A 325 37.22 -25.05 20.81
N ILE A 326 38.12 -24.84 19.86
CA ILE A 326 37.98 -23.81 18.83
C ILE A 326 38.81 -24.13 17.59
N VAL A 327 38.30 -23.75 16.43
CA VAL A 327 38.97 -23.92 15.14
C VAL A 327 38.76 -22.68 14.28
N ALA A 328 39.84 -22.14 13.71
CA ALA A 328 39.79 -21.03 12.77
C ALA A 328 39.35 -21.49 11.38
N LEU A 329 38.82 -20.58 10.58
CA LEU A 329 38.55 -20.81 9.16
C LEU A 329 39.64 -20.10 8.30
N ASP A 330 40.88 -20.59 8.35
CA ASP A 330 42.03 -19.99 7.65
C ASP A 330 42.68 -20.86 6.54
#